data_AF-A0A3A8T434-F1
#
_entry.id   AF-A0A3A8T434-F1
#
_cell.length_a   1.000
_cell.length_b   1.000
_cell.length_c   1.000
_cell.angle_alpha   90.00
_cell.angle_beta   90.00
_cell.angle_gamma   90.00
#
_symmetry.space_group_name_H-M   'P 1'
#
loop_
_entity.id
_entity.type
_entity.pdbx_description
1 polymer ?
#
loop_
_entity_poly.entity_id
_entity_poly.type
_entity_poly.pdbx_seq_one_letter_code
_entity_poly.pdbx_strand_id
1 'polypeptide(L)'
;MSPVSTEPRPLLDALRAGTPLPAFPEADVAQARKLADEVGSATPAAVEALPEALAGAVLEAAVLAGQVALPEALSASSVKPLAKAAKKALYRLRSRGVTPAEAPREAPTAPAPETLPTLVTVVSSAGQYGLLLTRVVRGGVELLQVIASDEQGVLELNRTEQSRGDIRRILKHGLKNGFGMEVSREEGARLLAEAAALNLSTRTPFPPDLEAALRHHGVQPIHVPEPLPAPEPDDVRHALEGDQLHATPEIAEWMPPDAEMRGLMEQVQAMVSSPLALSGAQRQEQVRQRVLDAAKAFFTPEVRQRYARRLWRMAAFFDATGRALQASIARGEARRLFHGLDEPFSLFAETLFAKVVVLAAAGAQAQAAQGATAPEALPAALTGERRSPGGLILP
;
A
#
# COMPACT_ATOMS: atom_id res chain seq x y z
N MET A 1 -21.76 -35.78 -68.66
CA MET A 1 -21.78 -35.03 -67.39
C MET A 1 -20.34 -34.78 -66.99
N SER A 2 -19.87 -33.55 -67.14
CA SER A 2 -18.49 -33.18 -66.80
C SER A 2 -18.31 -33.23 -65.27
N PRO A 3 -17.15 -33.68 -64.76
CA PRO A 3 -16.90 -33.68 -63.32
C PRO A 3 -16.98 -32.24 -62.79
N VAL A 4 -17.72 -32.05 -61.68
CA VAL A 4 -17.83 -30.75 -61.01
C VAL A 4 -16.44 -30.36 -60.54
N SER A 5 -15.87 -29.29 -61.12
CA SER A 5 -14.57 -28.79 -60.72
C SER A 5 -14.62 -28.30 -59.28
N THR A 6 -13.72 -28.82 -58.43
CA THR A 6 -13.52 -28.38 -57.05
C THR A 6 -12.59 -27.17 -56.95
N GLU A 7 -12.14 -26.64 -58.10
CA GLU A 7 -11.29 -25.46 -58.12
C GLU A 7 -12.10 -24.19 -57.78
N PRO A 8 -11.56 -23.28 -56.95
CA PRO A 8 -12.28 -22.11 -56.45
C PRO A 8 -12.89 -21.20 -57.54
N ARG A 9 -12.22 -21.07 -58.68
CA ARG A 9 -12.63 -20.14 -59.74
C ARG A 9 -13.77 -20.67 -60.62
N PRO A 10 -13.66 -21.88 -61.22
CA PRO A 10 -14.79 -22.50 -61.91
C PRO A 10 -16.02 -22.68 -61.02
N LEU A 11 -15.81 -22.96 -59.72
CA LEU A 11 -16.90 -23.12 -58.76
C LEU A 11 -17.58 -21.78 -58.44
N LEU A 12 -16.81 -20.69 -58.30
CA LEU A 12 -17.36 -19.33 -58.18
C LEU A 12 -18.19 -18.94 -59.41
N ASP A 13 -17.68 -19.22 -60.61
CA ASP A 13 -18.37 -18.89 -61.86
C ASP A 13 -19.69 -19.69 -61.97
N ALA A 14 -19.71 -20.96 -61.54
CA ALA A 14 -20.92 -21.78 -61.48
C ALA A 14 -21.94 -21.29 -60.41
N LEU A 15 -21.45 -20.81 -59.25
CA LEU A 15 -22.29 -20.21 -58.22
C LEU A 15 -23.00 -18.95 -58.75
N ARG A 16 -22.26 -18.04 -59.40
CA ARG A 16 -22.81 -16.80 -59.98
C ARG A 16 -23.74 -17.04 -61.16
N ALA A 17 -23.47 -18.06 -61.97
CA ALA A 17 -24.33 -18.44 -63.08
C ALA A 17 -25.60 -19.20 -62.65
N GLY A 18 -25.79 -19.45 -61.35
CA GLY A 18 -26.95 -20.21 -60.85
C GLY A 18 -26.95 -21.69 -61.26
N THR A 19 -25.81 -22.22 -61.71
CA THR A 19 -25.70 -23.61 -62.20
C THR A 19 -25.96 -24.60 -61.05
N PRO A 20 -26.74 -25.67 -61.26
CA PRO A 20 -26.96 -26.68 -60.22
C PRO A 20 -25.65 -27.42 -59.91
N LEU A 21 -25.31 -27.52 -58.62
CA LEU A 21 -24.11 -28.16 -58.10
C LEU A 21 -24.51 -29.39 -57.25
N PRO A 22 -24.86 -30.53 -57.87
CA PRO A 22 -25.43 -31.69 -57.16
C PRO A 22 -24.45 -32.38 -56.19
N ALA A 23 -23.17 -32.00 -56.21
CA ALA A 23 -22.14 -32.51 -55.32
C ALA A 23 -22.16 -31.88 -53.92
N PHE A 24 -22.98 -30.86 -53.69
CA PHE A 24 -23.08 -30.14 -52.42
C PHE A 24 -24.54 -30.02 -51.96
N PRO A 25 -24.81 -29.91 -50.65
CA PRO A 25 -26.16 -29.66 -50.14
C PRO A 25 -26.75 -28.36 -50.71
N GLU A 26 -28.03 -28.38 -51.10
CA GLU A 26 -28.69 -27.21 -51.71
C GLU A 26 -28.66 -25.97 -50.81
N ALA A 27 -28.77 -26.17 -49.49
CA ALA A 27 -28.67 -25.10 -48.50
C ALA A 27 -27.28 -24.42 -48.50
N ASP A 28 -26.20 -25.21 -48.59
CA ASP A 28 -24.83 -24.69 -48.60
C ASP A 28 -24.52 -23.97 -49.92
N VAL A 29 -25.06 -24.46 -51.04
CA VAL A 29 -24.94 -23.80 -52.35
C VAL A 29 -25.67 -22.46 -52.35
N ALA A 30 -26.90 -22.41 -51.80
CA ALA A 30 -27.66 -21.17 -51.70
C ALA A 30 -26.95 -20.13 -50.81
N GLN A 31 -26.38 -20.58 -49.68
CA GLN A 31 -25.62 -19.73 -48.77
C GLN A 31 -24.30 -19.25 -49.41
N ALA A 32 -23.57 -20.12 -50.10
CA ALA A 32 -22.34 -19.76 -50.81
C ALA A 32 -22.59 -18.74 -51.94
N ARG A 33 -23.71 -18.85 -52.67
CA ARG A 33 -24.12 -17.85 -53.68
C ARG A 33 -24.31 -16.49 -53.05
N LYS A 34 -25.13 -16.42 -51.98
CA LYS A 34 -25.39 -15.17 -51.26
C LYS A 34 -24.09 -14.50 -50.79
N LEU A 35 -23.18 -15.27 -50.20
CA LEU A 35 -21.90 -14.76 -49.70
C LEU A 35 -20.93 -14.36 -50.83
N ALA A 36 -20.98 -15.02 -51.99
CA ALA A 36 -20.14 -14.70 -53.15
C ALA A 36 -20.61 -13.46 -53.94
N ASP A 37 -21.90 -13.13 -53.85
CA ASP A 37 -22.50 -11.92 -54.43
C ASP A 37 -22.35 -10.71 -53.50
N GLU A 38 -22.49 -10.91 -52.19
CA GLU A 38 -22.37 -9.85 -51.16
C GLU A 38 -21.14 -10.05 -50.28
N VAL A 39 -19.95 -10.14 -50.87
CA VAL A 39 -18.72 -10.43 -50.12
C VAL A 39 -18.39 -9.39 -49.04
N GLY A 40 -18.84 -8.14 -49.23
CA GLY A 40 -18.64 -7.06 -48.25
C GLY A 40 -19.45 -7.23 -46.95
N SER A 41 -20.51 -8.03 -46.95
CA SER A 41 -21.35 -8.31 -45.76
C SER A 41 -21.11 -9.72 -45.18
N ALA A 42 -20.25 -10.52 -45.82
CA ALA A 42 -19.96 -11.88 -45.40
C ALA A 42 -19.20 -11.91 -44.06
N THR A 43 -19.69 -12.74 -43.13
CA THR A 43 -19.04 -12.94 -41.83
C THR A 43 -18.13 -14.19 -41.83
N PRO A 44 -17.04 -14.21 -41.05
CA PRO A 44 -16.15 -15.37 -40.98
C PRO A 44 -16.86 -16.66 -40.57
N ALA A 45 -17.76 -16.58 -39.59
CA ALA A 45 -18.54 -17.73 -39.11
C ALA A 45 -19.45 -18.34 -40.18
N ALA A 46 -20.02 -17.51 -41.06
CA ALA A 46 -20.86 -17.99 -42.16
C ALA A 46 -20.05 -18.73 -43.24
N VAL A 47 -18.77 -18.38 -43.42
CA VAL A 47 -17.86 -19.04 -44.37
C VAL A 47 -17.24 -20.30 -43.76
N GLU A 48 -16.97 -20.31 -42.45
CA GLU A 48 -16.48 -21.49 -41.73
C GLU A 48 -17.50 -22.65 -41.71
N ALA A 49 -18.80 -22.33 -41.76
CA ALA A 49 -19.88 -23.31 -41.83
C ALA A 49 -20.00 -23.99 -43.22
N LEU A 50 -19.35 -23.45 -44.26
CA LEU A 50 -19.44 -24.00 -45.61
C LEU A 50 -18.44 -25.16 -45.83
N PRO A 51 -18.76 -26.10 -46.73
CA PRO A 51 -17.79 -27.05 -47.27
C PRO A 51 -16.56 -26.33 -47.84
N GLU A 52 -15.37 -26.92 -47.67
CA GLU A 52 -14.08 -26.31 -48.02
C GLU A 52 -14.03 -25.75 -49.46
N ALA A 53 -14.60 -26.48 -50.43
CA ALA A 53 -14.64 -26.06 -51.83
C ALA A 53 -15.48 -24.77 -52.01
N LEU A 54 -16.66 -24.70 -51.37
CA LEU A 54 -17.55 -23.55 -51.43
C LEU A 54 -16.96 -22.33 -50.69
N ALA A 55 -16.34 -22.56 -49.53
CA ALA A 55 -15.61 -21.52 -48.80
C ALA A 55 -14.43 -20.96 -49.64
N GLY A 56 -13.74 -21.82 -50.37
CA GLY A 56 -12.71 -21.43 -51.35
C GLY A 56 -13.25 -20.53 -52.46
N ALA A 57 -14.44 -20.83 -52.99
CA ALA A 57 -15.10 -20.01 -54.01
C ALA A 57 -15.51 -18.62 -53.48
N VAL A 58 -15.99 -18.53 -52.23
CA VAL A 58 -16.29 -17.23 -51.58
C VAL A 58 -15.01 -16.41 -51.36
N LEU A 59 -13.90 -17.04 -50.97
CA LEU A 59 -12.59 -16.36 -50.88
C LEU A 59 -12.10 -15.88 -52.25
N GLU A 60 -12.36 -16.63 -53.33
CA GLU A 60 -12.06 -16.19 -54.70
C GLU A 60 -12.90 -14.97 -55.09
N ALA A 61 -14.17 -14.91 -54.65
CA ALA A 61 -15.03 -13.75 -54.84
C ALA A 61 -14.48 -12.51 -54.12
N ALA A 62 -13.95 -12.67 -52.91
CA ALA A 62 -13.27 -11.60 -52.15
C ALA A 62 -12.03 -11.07 -52.88
N VAL A 63 -11.22 -11.98 -53.43
CA VAL A 63 -10.02 -11.63 -54.22
C VAL A 63 -10.37 -10.87 -55.50
N LEU A 64 -11.49 -11.21 -56.15
CA LEU A 64 -11.99 -10.48 -57.32
C LEU A 64 -12.56 -9.11 -56.97
N ALA A 65 -13.28 -9.02 -55.86
CA ALA A 65 -13.91 -7.79 -55.39
C ALA A 65 -12.93 -6.84 -54.69
N GLY A 66 -11.66 -7.23 -54.50
CA GLY A 66 -10.66 -6.44 -53.79
C GLY A 66 -10.92 -6.32 -52.28
N GLN A 67 -11.73 -7.21 -51.71
CA GLN A 67 -12.15 -7.15 -50.30
C GLN A 67 -11.15 -7.90 -49.40
N VAL A 68 -10.51 -7.16 -48.49
CA VAL A 68 -9.44 -7.68 -47.62
C VAL A 68 -9.95 -8.23 -46.30
N ALA A 69 -11.02 -7.63 -45.75
CA ALA A 69 -11.51 -7.90 -44.40
C ALA A 69 -11.86 -9.38 -44.16
N LEU A 70 -12.53 -10.03 -45.12
CA LEU A 70 -12.94 -11.42 -44.99
C LEU A 70 -11.76 -12.41 -45.03
N PRO A 71 -10.83 -12.36 -46.01
CA PRO A 71 -9.60 -13.16 -45.98
C PRO A 71 -8.70 -12.88 -44.76
N GLU A 72 -8.68 -11.64 -44.25
CA GLU A 72 -7.90 -11.28 -43.06
C GLU A 72 -8.42 -11.97 -41.80
N ALA A 73 -9.72 -11.85 -41.53
CA ALA A 73 -10.36 -12.50 -40.40
C ALA A 73 -10.26 -14.04 -40.48
N LEU A 74 -10.43 -14.63 -41.67
CA LEU A 74 -10.34 -16.08 -41.87
C LEU A 74 -8.91 -16.62 -41.83
N SER A 75 -7.87 -15.78 -41.93
CA SER A 75 -6.48 -16.22 -41.83
C SER A 75 -6.07 -16.73 -40.44
N ALA A 76 -6.86 -16.35 -39.43
CA ALA A 76 -6.77 -16.79 -38.03
C ALA A 76 -7.81 -17.87 -37.66
N SER A 77 -8.57 -18.38 -38.63
CA SER A 77 -9.58 -19.43 -38.41
C SER A 77 -8.96 -20.70 -37.81
N SER A 78 -9.73 -21.37 -36.94
CA SER A 78 -9.37 -22.67 -36.37
C SER A 78 -9.43 -23.81 -37.41
N VAL A 79 -10.10 -23.60 -38.54
CA VAL A 79 -10.18 -24.54 -39.67
C VAL A 79 -8.93 -24.41 -40.54
N LYS A 80 -7.95 -25.30 -40.33
CA LYS A 80 -6.62 -25.23 -40.97
C LYS A 80 -6.63 -25.09 -42.50
N PRO A 81 -7.45 -25.85 -43.27
CA PRO A 81 -7.50 -25.69 -44.73
C PRO A 81 -8.01 -24.31 -45.16
N LEU A 82 -9.03 -23.79 -44.46
CA LEU A 82 -9.61 -22.47 -44.72
C LEU A 82 -8.64 -21.34 -44.38
N ALA A 83 -7.94 -21.41 -43.25
CA ALA A 83 -6.90 -20.44 -42.89
C ALA A 83 -5.77 -20.40 -43.93
N LYS A 84 -5.40 -21.55 -44.51
CA LYS A 84 -4.41 -21.62 -45.59
C LYS A 84 -4.93 -21.01 -46.89
N ALA A 85 -6.18 -21.27 -47.26
CA ALA A 85 -6.83 -20.66 -48.43
C ALA A 85 -6.95 -19.13 -48.27
N ALA A 86 -7.31 -18.64 -47.08
CA ALA A 86 -7.41 -17.22 -46.75
C ALA A 86 -6.05 -16.51 -46.83
N LYS A 87 -4.97 -17.12 -46.33
CA LYS A 87 -3.59 -16.60 -46.49
C LYS A 87 -3.17 -16.52 -47.96
N LYS A 88 -3.55 -17.49 -48.79
CA LYS A 88 -3.30 -17.48 -50.24
C LYS A 88 -4.11 -16.37 -50.95
N ALA A 89 -5.35 -16.14 -50.53
CA ALA A 89 -6.19 -15.04 -51.00
C ALA A 89 -5.59 -13.66 -50.65
N LEU A 90 -5.14 -13.47 -49.41
CA LEU A 90 -4.43 -12.26 -48.97
C LEU A 90 -3.16 -12.01 -49.78
N TYR A 91 -2.37 -13.06 -50.05
CA TYR A 91 -1.18 -12.95 -50.89
C TYR A 91 -1.53 -12.45 -52.31
N ARG A 92 -2.61 -12.99 -52.90
CA ARG A 92 -3.09 -12.57 -54.23
C ARG A 92 -3.63 -11.14 -54.26
N LEU A 93 -4.30 -10.70 -53.19
CA LEU A 93 -4.75 -9.31 -53.04
C LEU A 93 -3.55 -8.35 -52.96
N ARG A 94 -2.52 -8.70 -52.16
CA ARG A 94 -1.26 -7.93 -52.08
C ARG A 94 -0.54 -7.86 -53.42
N SER A 95 -0.44 -8.97 -54.15
CA SER A 95 0.19 -8.98 -55.48
C SER A 95 -0.58 -8.16 -56.52
N ARG A 96 -1.86 -7.85 -56.27
CA ARG A 96 -2.72 -7.00 -57.11
C ARG A 96 -2.69 -5.52 -56.68
N GLY A 97 -1.84 -5.15 -55.72
CA GLY A 97 -1.75 -3.78 -55.23
C GLY A 97 -2.85 -3.38 -54.24
N VAL A 98 -3.66 -4.34 -53.78
CA VAL A 98 -4.64 -4.12 -52.70
C VAL A 98 -3.94 -4.42 -51.38
N THR A 99 -3.31 -3.40 -50.81
CA THR A 99 -2.65 -3.48 -49.50
C THR A 99 -3.69 -3.39 -48.38
N PRO A 100 -3.73 -4.35 -47.44
CA PRO A 100 -4.46 -4.17 -46.19
C PRO A 100 -3.99 -2.87 -45.52
N ALA A 101 -4.91 -2.06 -44.99
CA ALA A 101 -4.52 -0.98 -44.09
C ALA A 101 -3.77 -1.63 -42.92
N GLU A 102 -2.51 -1.24 -42.72
CA GLU A 102 -1.70 -1.77 -41.64
C GLU A 102 -2.41 -1.43 -40.33
N ALA A 103 -2.88 -2.46 -39.62
CA ALA A 103 -3.49 -2.29 -38.31
C ALA A 103 -2.50 -1.52 -37.44
N PRO A 104 -2.94 -0.48 -36.69
CA PRO A 104 -2.09 0.20 -35.74
C PRO A 104 -1.45 -0.85 -34.83
N ARG A 105 -0.14 -1.03 -34.98
CA ARG A 105 0.62 -1.88 -34.08
C ARG A 105 0.51 -1.21 -32.71
N GLU A 106 -0.26 -1.81 -31.81
CA GLU A 106 -0.22 -1.42 -30.40
C GLU A 106 1.25 -1.39 -30.01
N ALA A 107 1.73 -0.19 -29.67
CA ALA A 107 3.07 -0.04 -29.13
C ALA A 107 3.16 -1.01 -27.96
N PRO A 108 4.27 -1.78 -27.81
CA PRO A 108 4.45 -2.60 -26.64
C PRO A 108 4.24 -1.68 -25.43
N THR A 109 3.22 -1.97 -24.62
CA THR A 109 3.00 -1.30 -23.35
C THR A 109 4.34 -1.38 -22.63
N ALA A 110 4.98 -0.22 -22.41
CA ALA A 110 6.22 -0.20 -21.66
C ALA A 110 5.97 -0.98 -20.38
N PRO A 111 6.83 -1.94 -20.00
CA PRO A 111 6.65 -2.68 -18.75
C PRO A 111 6.46 -1.63 -17.66
N ALA A 112 5.36 -1.74 -16.91
CA ALA A 112 5.05 -0.82 -15.83
C ALA A 112 6.33 -0.67 -14.99
N PRO A 113 6.76 0.56 -14.70
CA PRO A 113 8.01 0.78 -13.97
C PRO A 113 7.95 -0.06 -12.70
N GLU A 114 8.95 -0.93 -12.50
CA GLU A 114 9.05 -1.77 -11.31
C GLU A 114 9.13 -0.84 -10.09
N THR A 115 8.00 -0.68 -9.39
CA THR A 115 7.93 0.08 -8.16
C THR A 115 8.48 -0.79 -7.04
N LEU A 116 9.63 -0.41 -6.53
CA LEU A 116 10.17 -1.05 -5.33
C LEU A 116 9.35 -0.61 -4.11
N PRO A 117 9.15 -1.51 -3.14
CA PRO A 117 8.35 -1.19 -1.97
C PRO A 117 8.96 -0.05 -1.16
N THR A 118 8.10 0.74 -0.53
CA THR A 118 8.46 1.73 0.49
C THR A 118 7.94 1.20 1.81
N LEU A 119 8.69 1.39 2.90
CA LEU A 119 8.29 0.91 4.22
C LEU A 119 8.27 2.07 5.21
N VAL A 120 7.24 2.11 6.05
CA VAL A 120 7.18 3.00 7.22
C VAL A 120 7.13 2.15 8.48
N THR A 121 7.90 2.51 9.49
CA THR A 121 7.85 1.80 10.77
C THR A 121 6.62 2.17 11.58
N VAL A 122 6.35 1.41 12.62
CA VAL A 122 5.42 1.85 13.67
C VAL A 122 5.90 3.17 14.29
N VAL A 123 4.95 3.96 14.78
CA VAL A 123 5.25 5.23 15.47
C VAL A 123 5.48 4.97 16.96
N SER A 124 6.49 5.61 17.53
CA SER A 124 6.79 5.53 18.95
C SER A 124 5.89 6.45 19.79
N SER A 125 5.96 6.29 21.10
CA SER A 125 5.28 7.15 22.07
C SER A 125 5.67 8.62 21.98
N ALA A 126 6.91 8.89 21.58
CA ALA A 126 7.46 10.22 21.32
C ALA A 126 7.16 10.73 19.90
N GLY A 127 6.37 9.99 19.11
CA GLY A 127 5.99 10.38 17.75
C GLY A 127 7.09 10.19 16.71
N GLN A 128 8.12 9.39 17.01
CA GLN A 128 9.18 9.07 16.07
C GLN A 128 8.79 7.88 15.19
N TYR A 129 9.21 7.90 13.94
CA TYR A 129 9.04 6.80 13.00
C TYR A 129 10.17 6.78 11.98
N GLY A 130 10.46 5.59 11.47
CA GLY A 130 11.37 5.33 10.37
C GLY A 130 10.64 5.28 9.04
N LEU A 131 11.30 5.71 7.97
CA LEU A 131 10.80 5.68 6.62
C LEU A 131 11.92 5.24 5.66
N LEU A 132 11.63 4.20 4.87
CA LEU A 132 12.51 3.62 3.87
C LEU A 132 11.95 3.90 2.48
N LEU A 133 12.47 4.93 1.80
CA LEU A 133 12.09 5.21 0.40
C LEU A 133 13.12 4.62 -0.55
N THR A 134 12.62 4.03 -1.63
CA THR A 134 13.46 3.47 -2.68
C THR A 134 13.30 4.25 -3.99
N ARG A 135 14.40 4.36 -4.73
CA ARG A 135 14.42 4.95 -6.06
C ARG A 135 15.36 4.16 -6.96
N VAL A 136 14.88 3.79 -8.14
CA VAL A 136 15.73 3.13 -9.15
C VAL A 136 16.70 4.15 -9.73
N VAL A 137 18.00 3.83 -9.70
CA VAL A 137 19.08 4.63 -10.28
C VAL A 137 19.88 3.81 -11.27
N ARG A 138 20.75 4.46 -12.06
CA ARG A 138 21.57 3.75 -13.05
C ARG A 138 22.55 2.81 -12.35
N GLY A 139 22.32 1.51 -12.45
CA GLY A 139 23.20 0.48 -11.88
C GLY A 139 22.78 -0.07 -10.52
N GLY A 140 21.67 0.40 -9.94
CA GLY A 140 21.24 -0.06 -8.61
C GLY A 140 19.95 0.57 -8.12
N VAL A 141 19.80 0.62 -6.80
CA VAL A 141 18.67 1.23 -6.11
C VAL A 141 19.22 2.15 -5.03
N GLU A 142 18.82 3.42 -5.07
CA GLU A 142 19.02 4.37 -3.98
C GLU A 142 17.99 4.05 -2.88
N LEU A 143 18.48 3.81 -1.67
CA LEU A 143 17.68 3.66 -0.45
C LEU A 143 17.90 4.87 0.44
N LEU A 144 16.82 5.58 0.71
CA LEU A 144 16.75 6.64 1.69
C LEU A 144 16.19 6.08 2.99
N GLN A 145 16.98 6.12 4.04
CA GLN A 145 16.57 5.76 5.40
C GLN A 145 16.39 7.05 6.19
N VAL A 146 15.19 7.27 6.70
CA VAL A 146 14.81 8.50 7.39
C VAL A 146 14.30 8.15 8.77
N ILE A 147 14.76 8.88 9.79
CA ILE A 147 14.12 8.93 11.11
C ILE A 147 13.47 10.30 11.21
N ALA A 148 12.16 10.33 11.44
CA ALA A 148 11.38 11.55 11.57
C ALA A 148 10.60 11.57 12.88
N SER A 149 10.31 12.76 13.38
CA SER A 149 9.45 13.05 14.52
C SER A 149 8.28 13.92 14.06
N ASP A 150 7.09 13.64 14.58
CA ASP A 150 5.92 14.50 14.39
C ASP A 150 5.94 15.81 15.19
N GLU A 151 7.03 16.08 15.93
CA GLU A 151 7.26 17.33 16.65
C GLU A 151 8.39 18.18 16.05
N GLN A 152 9.39 17.55 15.43
CA GLN A 152 10.62 18.23 15.00
C GLN A 152 10.93 18.07 13.51
N GLY A 153 10.25 17.15 12.81
CA GLY A 153 10.51 16.83 11.41
C GLY A 153 11.53 15.71 11.25
N VAL A 154 12.27 15.71 10.14
CA VAL A 154 13.36 14.80 9.86
C VAL A 154 14.51 15.04 10.86
N LEU A 155 14.84 14.00 11.62
CA LEU A 155 15.92 14.01 12.62
C LEU A 155 17.22 13.47 12.02
N GLU A 156 17.12 12.33 11.34
CA GLU A 156 18.26 11.67 10.71
C GLU A 156 17.91 11.20 9.30
N LEU A 157 18.91 11.21 8.43
CA LEU A 157 18.79 10.75 7.06
C LEU A 157 20.09 10.07 6.64
N ASN A 158 19.96 8.86 6.10
CA ASN A 158 21.05 8.12 5.50
C ASN A 158 20.66 7.69 4.09
N ARG A 159 21.50 8.01 3.12
CA ARG A 159 21.31 7.67 1.71
C ARG A 159 22.38 6.68 1.28
N THR A 160 21.95 5.54 0.74
CA THR A 160 22.84 4.49 0.26
C THR A 160 22.43 4.00 -1.12
N GLU A 161 23.37 3.51 -1.91
CA GLU A 161 23.10 2.77 -3.14
C GLU A 161 23.34 1.29 -2.90
N GLN A 162 22.34 0.46 -3.16
CA GLN A 162 22.42 -0.99 -2.95
C GLN A 162 21.88 -1.78 -4.14
N SER A 163 22.17 -3.08 -4.15
CA SER A 163 21.59 -3.99 -5.13
C SER A 163 20.09 -4.18 -4.87
N ARG A 164 19.32 -4.50 -5.93
CA ARG A 164 17.90 -4.83 -5.80
C ARG A 164 17.64 -5.97 -4.80
N GLY A 165 18.54 -6.95 -4.76
CA GLY A 165 18.44 -8.10 -3.87
C GLY A 165 18.58 -7.72 -2.40
N ASP A 166 19.48 -6.79 -2.08
CA ASP A 166 19.72 -6.34 -0.72
C ASP A 166 18.55 -5.49 -0.21
N ILE A 167 18.02 -4.60 -1.03
CA ILE A 167 16.80 -3.82 -0.71
C ILE A 167 15.62 -4.73 -0.40
N ARG A 168 15.35 -5.73 -1.26
CA ARG A 168 14.27 -6.69 -1.00
C ARG A 168 14.49 -7.46 0.31
N ARG A 169 15.73 -7.76 0.68
CA ARG A 169 16.06 -8.44 1.95
C ARG A 169 15.77 -7.53 3.14
N ILE A 170 16.20 -6.27 3.10
CA ILE A 170 15.97 -5.26 4.15
C ILE A 170 14.46 -5.07 4.37
N LEU A 171 13.72 -4.80 3.29
CA LEU A 171 12.26 -4.56 3.38
C LEU A 171 11.52 -5.80 3.90
N LYS A 172 11.86 -6.99 3.39
CA LYS A 172 11.27 -8.25 3.87
C LYS A 172 11.57 -8.50 5.35
N HIS A 173 12.76 -8.15 5.83
CA HIS A 173 13.12 -8.29 7.25
C HIS A 173 12.26 -7.38 8.14
N GLY A 174 12.09 -6.11 7.75
CA GLY A 174 11.23 -5.17 8.47
C GLY A 174 9.78 -5.65 8.56
N LEU A 175 9.21 -6.12 7.45
CA LEU A 175 7.84 -6.65 7.41
C LEU A 175 7.69 -7.93 8.24
N LYS A 176 8.62 -8.88 8.12
CA LYS A 176 8.54 -10.17 8.82
C LYS A 176 8.60 -10.02 10.34
N ASN A 177 9.37 -9.05 10.83
CA ASN A 177 9.54 -8.81 12.25
C ASN A 177 8.49 -7.84 12.83
N GLY A 178 7.55 -7.34 12.02
CA GLY A 178 6.51 -6.42 12.48
C GLY A 178 7.01 -5.02 12.81
N PHE A 179 8.19 -4.63 12.33
CA PHE A 179 8.74 -3.29 12.58
C PHE A 179 8.07 -2.19 11.76
N GLY A 180 7.30 -2.54 10.73
CA GLY A 180 6.62 -1.58 9.89
C GLY A 180 5.67 -2.22 8.89
N MET A 181 5.10 -1.37 8.04
CA MET A 181 4.20 -1.75 6.95
C MET A 181 4.70 -1.21 5.62
N GLU A 182 4.35 -1.92 4.55
CA GLU A 182 4.57 -1.44 3.20
C GLU A 182 3.56 -0.32 2.88
N VAL A 183 4.06 0.75 2.28
CA VAL A 183 3.26 1.89 1.81
C VAL A 183 3.59 2.19 0.35
N SER A 184 2.70 2.91 -0.33
CA SER A 184 3.00 3.36 -1.68
C SER A 184 4.16 4.37 -1.67
N ARG A 185 4.84 4.50 -2.82
CA ARG A 185 5.89 5.52 -2.98
C ARG A 185 5.36 6.93 -2.78
N GLU A 186 4.13 7.19 -3.22
CA GLU A 186 3.44 8.46 -3.06
C GLU A 186 3.18 8.78 -1.59
N GLU A 187 2.73 7.78 -0.83
CA GLU A 187 2.50 7.92 0.61
C GLU A 187 3.82 8.17 1.36
N GLY A 188 4.88 7.43 1.04
CA GLY A 188 6.20 7.70 1.61
C GLY A 188 6.73 9.10 1.26
N ALA A 189 6.54 9.54 0.02
CA ALA A 189 6.91 10.89 -0.40
C ALA A 189 6.12 11.96 0.37
N ARG A 190 4.83 11.75 0.61
CA ARG A 190 3.97 12.63 1.43
C ARG A 190 4.46 12.69 2.88
N LEU A 191 4.80 11.56 3.48
CA LEU A 191 5.35 11.52 4.84
C LEU A 191 6.70 12.27 4.96
N LEU A 192 7.56 12.15 3.94
CA LEU A 192 8.80 12.92 3.88
C LEU A 192 8.54 14.43 3.72
N ALA A 193 7.54 14.80 2.91
CA ALA A 193 7.12 16.18 2.71
C ALA A 193 6.62 16.84 4.00
N GLU A 194 5.76 16.14 4.75
CA GLU A 194 5.23 16.60 6.04
C GLU A 194 6.36 16.77 7.06
N ALA A 195 7.27 15.79 7.16
CA ALA A 195 8.41 15.86 8.07
C ALA A 195 9.33 17.05 7.72
N ALA A 196 9.65 17.26 6.44
CA ALA A 196 10.48 18.38 6.00
C ALA A 196 9.81 19.74 6.24
N ALA A 197 8.48 19.83 6.09
CA ALA A 197 7.75 21.06 6.41
C ALA A 197 7.80 21.38 7.91
N LEU A 198 7.80 20.33 8.74
CA LEU A 198 7.90 20.48 10.18
C LEU A 198 9.29 21.00 10.59
N ASN A 199 10.38 20.50 9.99
CA ASN A 199 11.72 21.08 10.20
C ASN A 199 11.72 22.60 9.96
N LEU A 200 11.07 23.06 8.88
CA LEU A 200 10.99 24.48 8.54
C LEU A 200 10.19 25.28 9.57
N SER A 201 9.03 24.78 10.00
CA SER A 201 8.16 25.50 10.93
C SER A 201 8.72 25.54 12.36
N THR A 202 9.43 24.49 12.78
CA THR A 202 10.05 24.38 14.11
C THR A 202 11.47 24.95 14.13
N ARG A 203 12.01 25.31 12.96
CA ARG A 203 13.42 25.70 12.76
C ARG A 203 14.40 24.61 13.18
N THR A 204 13.99 23.34 13.12
CA THR A 204 14.92 22.22 13.25
C THR A 204 15.80 22.19 11.99
N PRO A 205 17.14 22.23 12.11
CA PRO A 205 18.03 22.16 10.96
C PRO A 205 17.78 20.92 10.12
N PHE A 206 17.90 21.04 8.80
CA PHE A 206 17.85 19.87 7.93
C PHE A 206 19.08 19.00 8.18
N PRO A 207 18.94 17.67 8.35
CA PRO A 207 20.10 16.79 8.35
C PRO A 207 20.80 16.83 6.98
N PRO A 208 22.08 16.40 6.93
CA PRO A 208 22.82 16.28 5.69
C PRO A 208 22.03 15.51 4.63
N ASP A 209 22.19 15.87 3.37
CA ASP A 209 21.54 15.27 2.21
C ASP A 209 20.00 15.38 2.11
N LEU A 210 19.28 15.90 3.12
CA LEU A 210 17.81 16.02 3.04
C LEU A 210 17.36 16.88 1.86
N GLU A 211 17.98 18.03 1.63
CA GLU A 211 17.63 18.91 0.52
C GLU A 211 17.84 18.23 -0.85
N ALA A 212 18.92 17.46 -0.98
CA ALA A 212 19.19 16.67 -2.18
C ALA A 212 18.16 15.54 -2.33
N ALA A 213 17.80 14.86 -1.24
CA ALA A 213 16.81 13.79 -1.22
C ALA A 213 15.41 14.31 -1.63
N LEU A 214 14.98 15.46 -1.11
CA LEU A 214 13.73 16.09 -1.51
C LEU A 214 13.70 16.34 -3.03
N ARG A 215 14.77 16.92 -3.59
CA ARG A 215 14.90 17.10 -5.05
C ARG A 215 14.88 15.78 -5.81
N HIS A 216 15.63 14.78 -5.35
CA HIS A 216 15.76 13.46 -5.97
C HIS A 216 14.42 12.71 -6.04
N HIS A 217 13.62 12.83 -4.98
CA HIS A 217 12.32 12.18 -4.89
C HIS A 217 11.19 13.02 -5.49
N GLY A 218 11.46 14.26 -5.90
CA GLY A 218 10.46 15.19 -6.45
C GLY A 218 9.48 15.69 -5.39
N VAL A 219 9.95 15.82 -4.15
CA VAL A 219 9.13 16.13 -2.97
C VAL A 219 9.32 17.59 -2.58
N GLN A 220 8.21 18.28 -2.33
CA GLN A 220 8.18 19.62 -1.76
C GLN A 220 7.56 19.59 -0.37
N PRO A 221 8.05 20.38 0.60
CA PRO A 221 7.46 20.46 1.93
C PRO A 221 5.96 20.80 1.91
N ILE A 222 5.14 20.04 2.66
CA ILE A 222 3.70 20.27 2.79
C ILE A 222 3.41 20.89 4.17
N HIS A 223 3.08 22.18 4.20
CA HIS A 223 2.88 22.92 5.46
C HIS A 223 1.54 22.67 6.15
N VAL A 224 0.53 22.20 5.42
CA VAL A 224 -0.79 21.90 5.96
C VAL A 224 -1.10 20.44 5.63
N PRO A 225 -0.87 19.51 6.57
CA PRO A 225 -1.23 18.12 6.38
C PRO A 225 -2.75 17.98 6.22
N GLU A 226 -3.18 16.98 5.46
CA GLU A 226 -4.60 16.70 5.30
C GLU A 226 -5.28 16.48 6.66
N PRO A 227 -6.49 17.04 6.89
CA PRO A 227 -7.23 16.79 8.11
C PRO A 227 -7.69 15.33 8.19
N LEU A 228 -7.91 14.84 9.40
CA LEU A 228 -8.49 13.51 9.59
C LEU A 228 -9.98 13.52 9.17
N PRO A 229 -10.53 12.38 8.70
CA PRO A 229 -11.94 12.27 8.38
C PRO A 229 -12.85 12.68 9.54
N ALA A 230 -14.07 13.12 9.22
CA ALA A 230 -15.06 13.53 10.22
C ALA A 230 -15.43 12.36 11.17
N PRO A 231 -15.83 12.64 12.43
CA PRO A 231 -16.23 11.61 13.38
C PRO A 231 -17.40 10.76 12.88
N GLU A 232 -17.36 9.48 13.20
CA GLU A 232 -18.42 8.50 12.92
C GLU A 232 -19.21 8.15 14.19
N PRO A 233 -20.47 7.72 14.10
CA PRO A 233 -21.29 7.40 15.28
C PRO A 233 -20.66 6.36 16.20
N ASP A 234 -20.00 5.36 15.60
CA ASP A 234 -19.35 4.28 16.31
C ASP A 234 -18.14 4.76 17.13
N ASP A 235 -17.57 5.93 16.84
CA ASP A 235 -16.38 6.46 17.53
C ASP A 235 -16.60 6.63 19.04
N VAL A 236 -17.86 6.81 19.47
CA VAL A 236 -18.19 6.86 20.89
C VAL A 236 -17.91 5.54 21.60
N ARG A 237 -18.26 4.41 20.97
CA ARG A 237 -17.94 3.07 21.48
C ARG A 237 -16.42 2.87 21.51
N HIS A 238 -15.74 3.22 20.43
CA HIS A 238 -14.30 3.01 20.31
C HIS A 238 -13.51 3.83 21.34
N ALA A 239 -14.02 5.00 21.75
CA ALA A 239 -13.45 5.80 22.85
C ALA A 239 -13.48 5.09 24.22
N LEU A 240 -14.50 4.27 24.43
CA LEU A 240 -14.68 3.45 25.63
C LEU A 240 -13.90 2.13 25.56
N GLU A 241 -13.23 1.87 24.45
CA GLU A 241 -12.41 0.68 24.20
C GLU A 241 -10.93 1.05 23.94
N GLY A 242 -10.57 2.34 24.00
CA GLY A 242 -9.24 2.84 23.67
C GLY A 242 -8.13 2.32 24.57
N ASP A 243 -8.44 1.92 25.80
CA ASP A 243 -7.51 1.28 26.72
C ASP A 243 -6.96 -0.04 26.14
N GLN A 244 -7.76 -0.75 25.34
CA GLN A 244 -7.35 -2.00 24.69
C GLN A 244 -6.17 -1.82 23.74
N LEU A 245 -5.96 -0.61 23.20
CA LEU A 245 -4.80 -0.33 22.37
C LEU A 245 -3.49 -0.47 23.17
N HIS A 246 -3.49 -0.16 24.47
CA HIS A 246 -2.31 -0.37 25.31
C HIS A 246 -1.99 -1.83 25.61
N ALA A 247 -2.87 -2.77 25.24
CA ALA A 247 -2.56 -4.19 25.30
C ALA A 247 -1.83 -4.69 24.03
N THR A 248 -1.70 -3.86 22.98
CA THR A 248 -0.94 -4.27 21.79
C THR A 248 0.57 -4.08 22.03
N PRO A 249 1.44 -4.94 21.46
CA PRO A 249 2.88 -4.84 21.65
C PRO A 249 3.47 -3.45 21.32
N GLU A 250 2.91 -2.79 20.30
CA GLU A 250 3.44 -1.53 19.77
C GLU A 250 3.10 -0.31 20.62
N ILE A 251 2.02 -0.38 21.42
CA ILE A 251 1.48 0.73 22.20
C ILE A 251 1.60 0.47 23.72
N ALA A 252 1.86 -0.78 24.12
CA ALA A 252 2.09 -1.16 25.52
C ALA A 252 3.18 -0.30 26.19
N GLU A 253 4.26 -0.03 25.46
CA GLU A 253 5.40 0.75 25.95
C GLU A 253 5.17 2.27 25.86
N TRP A 254 4.04 2.73 25.32
CA TRP A 254 3.82 4.17 25.21
C TRP A 254 3.66 4.81 26.58
N MET A 255 4.41 5.86 26.84
CA MET A 255 4.36 6.60 28.10
C MET A 255 4.16 8.11 27.81
N PRO A 256 3.62 8.87 28.77
CA PRO A 256 3.69 10.32 28.72
C PRO A 256 5.15 10.80 28.67
N PRO A 257 5.43 12.04 28.25
CA PRO A 257 6.77 12.60 28.32
C PRO A 257 7.35 12.59 29.74
N ASP A 258 8.67 12.47 29.86
CA ASP A 258 9.37 12.33 31.15
C ASP A 258 9.04 13.43 32.17
N ALA A 259 8.78 14.65 31.72
CA ALA A 259 8.38 15.76 32.59
C ALA A 259 7.01 15.50 33.23
N GLU A 260 6.04 15.02 32.45
CA GLU A 260 4.69 14.69 32.90
C GLU A 260 4.70 13.47 33.82
N MET A 261 5.50 12.46 33.48
CA MET A 261 5.70 11.28 34.32
C MET A 261 6.22 11.66 35.71
N ARG A 262 7.31 12.44 35.76
CA ARG A 262 7.90 12.90 37.03
C ARG A 262 6.91 13.72 37.84
N GLY A 263 6.23 14.68 37.21
CA GLY A 263 5.23 15.50 37.88
C GLY A 263 4.08 14.69 38.49
N LEU A 264 3.56 13.69 37.77
CA LEU A 264 2.53 12.80 38.29
C LEU A 264 3.05 11.92 39.43
N MET A 265 4.27 11.36 39.31
CA MET A 265 4.87 10.53 40.35
C MET A 265 5.06 11.29 41.66
N GLU A 266 5.57 12.53 41.61
CA GLU A 266 5.74 13.39 42.78
C GLU A 266 4.39 13.66 43.49
N GLN A 267 3.35 13.93 42.72
CA GLN A 267 2.01 14.19 43.25
C GLN A 267 1.40 12.94 43.90
N VAL A 268 1.55 11.77 43.28
CA VAL A 268 1.09 10.50 43.84
C VAL A 268 1.84 10.17 45.12
N GLN A 269 3.16 10.38 45.16
CA GLN A 269 3.95 10.18 46.37
C GLN A 269 3.51 11.10 47.51
N ALA A 270 3.29 12.39 47.23
CA ALA A 270 2.78 13.35 48.21
C ALA A 270 1.43 12.93 48.81
N MET A 271 0.53 12.34 48.00
CA MET A 271 -0.74 11.80 48.47
C MET A 271 -0.57 10.58 49.39
N VAL A 272 0.35 9.67 49.04
CA VAL A 272 0.64 8.48 49.86
C VAL A 272 1.28 8.85 51.20
N SER A 273 2.14 9.88 51.21
CA SER A 273 2.81 10.39 52.42
C SER A 273 1.93 11.31 53.27
N SER A 274 0.71 11.65 52.81
CA SER A 274 -0.18 12.53 53.53
C SER A 274 -0.68 11.89 54.83
N PRO A 275 -0.60 12.58 55.98
CA PRO A 275 -1.03 12.06 57.29
C PRO A 275 -2.55 11.94 57.45
N LEU A 276 -3.33 12.30 56.42
CA LEU A 276 -4.77 12.12 56.41
C LEU A 276 -5.12 10.62 56.43
N ALA A 277 -5.87 10.20 57.46
CA ALA A 277 -6.37 8.83 57.59
C ALA A 277 -7.46 8.53 56.54
N LEU A 278 -7.05 8.29 55.30
CA LEU A 278 -7.91 7.84 54.22
C LEU A 278 -8.03 6.32 54.21
N SER A 279 -9.22 5.81 53.90
CA SER A 279 -9.38 4.38 53.61
C SER A 279 -8.67 4.00 52.31
N GLY A 280 -8.34 2.71 52.14
CA GLY A 280 -7.70 2.23 50.91
C GLY A 280 -8.48 2.57 49.64
N ALA A 281 -9.82 2.46 49.69
CA ALA A 281 -10.70 2.81 48.57
C ALA A 281 -10.70 4.32 48.25
N GLN A 282 -10.71 5.18 49.28
CA GLN A 282 -10.62 6.64 49.09
C GLN A 282 -9.28 7.05 48.48
N ARG A 283 -8.20 6.39 48.89
CA ARG A 283 -6.86 6.64 48.31
C ARG A 283 -6.79 6.22 46.85
N GLN A 284 -7.36 5.05 46.50
CA GLN A 284 -7.43 4.59 45.11
C GLN A 284 -8.22 5.56 44.22
N GLU A 285 -9.37 6.05 44.70
CA GLU A 285 -10.18 7.01 43.94
C GLU A 285 -9.45 8.36 43.77
N GLN A 286 -8.75 8.85 44.80
CA GLN A 286 -7.93 10.07 44.66
C GLN A 286 -6.80 9.90 43.63
N VAL A 287 -6.13 8.75 43.62
CA VAL A 287 -5.10 8.45 42.62
C VAL A 287 -5.71 8.38 41.23
N ARG A 288 -6.85 7.72 41.05
CA ARG A 288 -7.57 7.65 39.76
C ARG A 288 -7.97 9.04 39.27
N GLN A 289 -8.55 9.87 40.14
CA GLN A 289 -8.90 11.24 39.80
C GLN A 289 -7.65 12.05 39.41
N ARG A 290 -6.53 11.85 40.09
CA ARG A 290 -5.29 12.55 39.76
C ARG A 290 -4.71 12.15 38.41
N VAL A 291 -4.79 10.88 38.05
CA VAL A 291 -4.44 10.37 36.71
C VAL A 291 -5.30 11.04 35.65
N LEU A 292 -6.62 11.09 35.86
CA LEU A 292 -7.57 11.73 34.95
C LEU A 292 -7.27 13.23 34.78
N ASP A 293 -7.01 13.95 35.87
CA ASP A 293 -6.67 15.37 35.85
C ASP A 293 -5.37 15.63 35.07
N ALA A 294 -4.34 14.79 35.29
CA ALA A 294 -3.07 14.88 34.57
C ALA A 294 -3.24 14.61 33.06
N ALA A 295 -4.02 13.58 32.71
CA ALA A 295 -4.33 13.29 31.31
C ALA A 295 -5.07 14.46 30.64
N LYS A 296 -6.10 15.01 31.29
CA LYS A 296 -6.85 16.17 30.79
C LYS A 296 -5.97 17.42 30.62
N ALA A 297 -5.05 17.65 31.56
CA ALA A 297 -4.12 18.78 31.48
C ALA A 297 -3.11 18.63 30.34
N PHE A 298 -2.60 17.41 30.12
CA PHE A 298 -1.63 17.14 29.07
C PHE A 298 -2.26 17.17 27.66
N PHE A 299 -3.45 16.60 27.48
CA PHE A 299 -4.12 16.52 26.18
C PHE A 299 -4.78 17.86 25.78
N THR A 300 -3.97 18.90 25.59
CA THR A 300 -4.38 20.17 24.97
C THR A 300 -4.84 19.94 23.51
N PRO A 301 -5.53 20.90 22.86
CA PRO A 301 -5.95 20.74 21.47
C PRO A 301 -4.82 20.32 20.51
N GLU A 302 -3.62 20.89 20.68
CA GLU A 302 -2.45 20.59 19.86
C GLU A 302 -1.89 19.19 20.14
N VAL A 303 -1.84 18.78 21.41
CA VAL A 303 -1.41 17.43 21.81
C VAL A 303 -2.41 16.39 21.30
N ARG A 304 -3.72 16.66 21.40
CA ARG A 304 -4.76 15.78 20.87
C ARG A 304 -4.62 15.57 19.37
N GLN A 305 -4.39 16.62 18.59
CA GLN A 305 -4.19 16.48 17.15
C GLN A 305 -2.93 15.65 16.81
N ARG A 306 -1.85 15.79 17.58
CA ARG A 306 -0.64 14.98 17.41
C ARG A 306 -0.91 13.51 17.70
N TYR A 307 -1.45 13.19 18.88
CA TYR A 307 -1.77 11.81 19.24
C TYR A 307 -2.83 11.20 18.32
N ALA A 308 -3.79 11.98 17.84
CA ALA A 308 -4.74 11.54 16.82
C ALA A 308 -4.03 11.07 15.55
N ARG A 309 -3.04 11.83 15.05
CA ARG A 309 -2.24 11.43 13.88
C ARG A 309 -1.39 10.20 14.16
N ARG A 310 -0.82 10.07 15.36
CA ARG A 310 -0.09 8.86 15.78
C ARG A 310 -1.02 7.62 15.74
N LEU A 311 -2.20 7.72 16.34
CA LEU A 311 -3.20 6.64 16.35
C LEU A 311 -3.74 6.34 14.94
N TRP A 312 -3.93 7.36 14.10
CA TRP A 312 -4.35 7.17 12.72
C TRP A 312 -3.33 6.36 11.90
N ARG A 313 -2.03 6.61 12.12
CA ARG A 313 -0.94 5.80 11.52
C ARG A 313 -0.92 4.38 12.08
N MET A 314 -1.12 4.21 13.39
CA MET A 314 -1.23 2.89 14.00
C MET A 314 -2.42 2.09 13.47
N ALA A 315 -3.55 2.74 13.18
CA ALA A 315 -4.70 2.09 12.58
C ALA A 315 -4.38 1.49 11.20
N ALA A 316 -3.65 2.24 10.35
CA ALA A 316 -3.22 1.74 9.05
C ALA A 316 -2.28 0.52 9.20
N PHE A 317 -1.39 0.54 10.20
CA PHE A 317 -0.53 -0.60 10.51
C PHE A 317 -1.33 -1.82 11.01
N PHE A 318 -2.33 -1.62 11.87
CA PHE A 318 -3.20 -2.70 12.33
C PHE A 318 -3.97 -3.32 11.17
N ASP A 319 -4.49 -2.53 10.23
CA ASP A 319 -5.14 -3.06 9.03
C ASP A 319 -4.17 -3.85 8.14
N ALA A 320 -2.99 -3.31 7.87
CA ALA A 320 -1.96 -3.98 7.06
C ALA A 320 -1.52 -5.34 7.65
N THR A 321 -1.76 -5.54 8.95
CA THR A 321 -1.42 -6.75 9.70
C THR A 321 -2.64 -7.59 10.07
N GLY A 322 -3.83 -7.29 9.52
CA GLY A 322 -5.05 -8.09 9.68
C GLY A 322 -5.76 -7.92 11.03
N ARG A 323 -5.49 -6.84 11.76
CA ARG A 323 -6.05 -6.54 13.10
C ARG A 323 -7.16 -5.48 13.03
N ALA A 324 -8.25 -5.84 12.36
CA ALA A 324 -9.34 -4.91 12.03
C ALA A 324 -10.03 -4.28 13.26
N LEU A 325 -10.14 -5.00 14.38
CA LEU A 325 -10.72 -4.46 15.61
C LEU A 325 -9.85 -3.31 16.16
N GLN A 326 -8.56 -3.58 16.37
CA GLN A 326 -7.61 -2.56 16.85
C GLN A 326 -7.49 -1.38 15.89
N ALA A 327 -7.55 -1.63 14.59
CA ALA A 327 -7.58 -0.58 13.59
C ALA A 327 -8.83 0.32 13.73
N SER A 328 -9.99 -0.27 13.96
CA SER A 328 -11.24 0.47 14.16
C SER A 328 -11.19 1.31 15.45
N ILE A 329 -10.66 0.74 16.54
CA ILE A 329 -10.48 1.45 17.82
C ILE A 329 -9.53 2.64 17.65
N ALA A 330 -8.38 2.42 17.02
CA ALA A 330 -7.41 3.47 16.77
C ALA A 330 -7.96 4.59 15.87
N ARG A 331 -8.80 4.30 14.87
CA ARG A 331 -9.46 5.32 14.03
C ARG A 331 -10.48 6.14 14.81
N GLY A 332 -11.34 5.48 15.58
CA GLY A 332 -12.37 6.17 16.34
C GLY A 332 -11.77 7.11 17.38
N GLU A 333 -10.78 6.62 18.15
CA GLU A 333 -10.00 7.45 19.08
C GLU A 333 -9.30 8.60 18.36
N ALA A 334 -8.64 8.34 17.22
CA ALA A 334 -7.95 9.36 16.45
C ALA A 334 -8.89 10.48 16.00
N ARG A 335 -10.06 10.15 15.42
CA ARG A 335 -11.03 11.16 14.98
C ARG A 335 -11.54 11.99 16.13
N ARG A 336 -11.89 11.37 17.25
CA ARG A 336 -12.39 12.08 18.43
C ARG A 336 -11.37 13.04 19.03
N LEU A 337 -10.12 12.58 19.19
CA LEU A 337 -9.04 13.44 19.66
C LEU A 337 -8.81 14.60 18.70
N PHE A 338 -8.75 14.34 17.39
CA PHE A 338 -8.51 15.36 16.37
C PHE A 338 -9.59 16.45 16.35
N HIS A 339 -10.87 16.04 16.45
CA HIS A 339 -12.02 16.95 16.37
C HIS A 339 -12.46 17.52 17.73
N GLY A 340 -11.74 17.21 18.82
CA GLY A 340 -11.97 17.80 20.14
C GLY A 340 -13.27 17.34 20.83
N LEU A 341 -13.67 16.08 20.64
CA LEU A 341 -14.86 15.52 21.27
C LEU A 341 -14.55 15.04 22.69
N ASP A 342 -14.73 15.94 23.66
CA ASP A 342 -14.24 15.79 25.03
C ASP A 342 -14.97 14.76 25.91
N GLU A 343 -16.20 14.36 25.56
CA GLU A 343 -17.01 13.43 26.39
C GLU A 343 -17.62 12.26 25.58
N PRO A 344 -17.56 10.99 26.05
CA PRO A 344 -16.72 10.53 27.16
C PRO A 344 -15.23 10.79 26.91
N PHE A 345 -14.49 11.12 27.97
CA PHE A 345 -13.05 11.30 27.90
C PHE A 345 -12.35 10.01 27.42
N SER A 346 -11.28 10.16 26.64
CA SER A 346 -10.55 9.06 26.01
C SER A 346 -9.92 8.13 27.05
N LEU A 347 -10.33 6.86 27.06
CA LEU A 347 -9.73 5.86 27.94
C LEU A 347 -8.30 5.51 27.50
N PHE A 348 -7.98 5.69 26.23
CA PHE A 348 -6.58 5.66 25.76
C PHE A 348 -5.74 6.71 26.49
N ALA A 349 -6.20 7.98 26.50
CA ALA A 349 -5.48 9.08 27.15
C ALA A 349 -5.33 8.86 28.66
N GLU A 350 -6.39 8.42 29.34
CA GLU A 350 -6.34 8.10 30.78
C GLU A 350 -5.36 6.94 31.06
N THR A 351 -5.43 5.86 30.27
CA THR A 351 -4.60 4.66 30.45
C THR A 351 -3.11 4.96 30.23
N LEU A 352 -2.77 5.85 29.29
CA LEU A 352 -1.40 6.32 29.08
C LEU A 352 -0.78 6.84 30.39
N PHE A 353 -1.53 7.63 31.16
CA PHE A 353 -1.09 8.16 32.45
C PHE A 353 -1.22 7.15 33.60
N ALA A 354 -2.24 6.29 33.58
CA ALA A 354 -2.42 5.25 34.61
C ALA A 354 -1.21 4.32 34.72
N LYS A 355 -0.53 4.03 33.60
CA LYS A 355 0.70 3.21 33.57
C LYS A 355 1.84 3.79 34.41
N VAL A 356 1.92 5.12 34.54
CA VAL A 356 2.93 5.78 35.39
C VAL A 356 2.77 5.37 36.85
N VAL A 357 1.53 5.27 37.33
CA VAL A 357 1.22 4.85 38.71
C VAL A 357 1.59 3.39 38.93
N VAL A 358 1.29 2.52 37.97
CA VAL A 358 1.65 1.09 38.02
C VAL A 358 3.18 0.93 38.08
N LEU A 359 3.92 1.68 37.26
CA LEU A 359 5.38 1.68 37.27
C LEU A 359 5.94 2.16 38.61
N ALA A 360 5.39 3.24 39.17
CA ALA A 360 5.81 3.78 40.46
C ALA A 360 5.57 2.77 41.60
N ALA A 361 4.43 2.08 41.60
CA ALA A 361 4.12 1.04 42.58
C ALA A 361 5.08 -0.16 42.47
N ALA A 362 5.39 -0.61 41.26
CA ALA A 362 6.36 -1.69 41.02
C ALA A 362 7.78 -1.30 41.48
N GLY A 363 8.21 -0.07 41.20
CA GLY A 363 9.49 0.46 41.67
C GLY A 363 9.58 0.51 43.20
N ALA A 364 8.52 0.97 43.88
CA ALA A 364 8.47 1.01 45.34
C ALA A 364 8.52 -0.40 45.96
N GLN A 365 7.83 -1.38 45.36
CA GLN A 365 7.88 -2.78 45.80
C GLN A 365 9.28 -3.39 45.61
N ALA A 366 9.94 -3.13 44.49
CA ALA A 366 11.29 -3.60 44.23
C ALA A 366 12.31 -3.00 45.22
N GLN A 367 12.19 -1.71 45.54
CA GLN A 367 13.04 -1.05 46.54
C GLN A 367 12.80 -1.60 47.95
N ALA A 368 11.54 -1.86 48.34
CA ALA A 368 11.22 -2.47 49.63
C ALA A 368 11.79 -3.90 49.74
N ALA A 369 11.73 -4.68 48.66
CA ALA A 369 12.33 -6.02 48.60
C ALA A 369 13.86 -5.97 48.71
N GLN A 370 14.53 -5.02 48.04
CA GLN A 370 15.98 -4.83 48.11
C GLN A 370 16.45 -4.29 49.47
N GLY A 371 15.70 -3.39 50.09
CA GLY A 371 15.97 -2.87 51.43
C GLY A 371 15.79 -3.91 52.55
N ALA A 372 14.96 -4.95 52.31
CA ALA A 372 14.83 -6.10 53.20
C ALA A 372 15.94 -7.15 53.02
N THR A 373 16.70 -7.09 51.93
CA THR A 373 17.78 -8.04 51.59
C THR A 373 19.16 -7.38 51.53
N ALA A 374 19.45 -6.41 52.41
CA ALA A 374 20.80 -5.86 52.52
C ALA A 374 21.61 -6.67 53.56
N PRO A 375 22.48 -7.62 53.17
CA PRO A 375 23.61 -8.01 54.01
C PRO A 375 24.63 -6.87 54.01
N GLU A 376 25.11 -6.55 55.21
CA GLU A 376 26.26 -5.68 55.47
C GLU A 376 27.46 -6.15 54.61
N ALA A 377 27.91 -5.32 53.66
CA ALA A 377 29.02 -5.65 52.78
C ALA A 377 30.15 -4.60 52.80
N LEU A 378 31.32 -5.10 53.18
CA LEU A 378 32.67 -4.52 53.12
C LEU A 378 33.10 -4.11 51.69
N PRO A 379 34.14 -3.26 51.53
CA PRO A 379 34.34 -2.46 50.33
C PRO A 379 35.04 -3.16 49.15
N ALA A 380 34.51 -2.84 47.96
CA ALA A 380 35.04 -2.67 46.60
C ALA A 380 36.33 -3.40 46.14
N ALA A 381 36.22 -4.06 44.97
CA ALA A 381 37.32 -4.31 44.05
C ALA A 381 36.97 -3.87 42.62
N LEU A 382 37.90 -3.15 42.01
CA LEU A 382 37.88 -2.54 40.67
C LEU A 382 38.02 -3.58 39.54
N THR A 383 37.20 -3.48 38.50
CA THR A 383 37.48 -3.84 37.09
C THR A 383 36.42 -3.12 36.25
N GLY A 384 36.64 -2.47 35.12
CA GLY A 384 37.70 -2.48 34.13
C GLY A 384 36.98 -2.34 32.78
N GLU A 385 37.00 -1.14 32.18
CA GLU A 385 36.34 -0.83 30.90
C GLU A 385 36.78 -1.76 29.77
N ARG A 386 35.82 -2.23 28.97
CA ARG A 386 36.04 -2.57 27.56
C ARG A 386 34.88 -2.06 26.71
N ARG A 387 35.10 -0.95 26.03
CA ARG A 387 34.38 -0.58 24.80
C ARG A 387 34.93 -1.44 23.66
N SER A 388 34.04 -1.95 22.82
CA SER A 388 34.38 -2.36 21.45
C SER A 388 33.29 -1.86 20.49
N PRO A 389 33.66 -1.44 19.27
CA PRO A 389 32.83 -0.58 18.41
C PRO A 389 32.02 -1.39 17.38
N GLY A 390 30.88 -0.83 16.95
CA GLY A 390 30.14 -1.29 15.78
C GLY A 390 28.82 -1.98 16.14
N GLY A 391 27.79 -1.18 16.40
CA GLY A 391 26.41 -1.64 16.55
C GLY A 391 25.56 -0.97 15.50
N LEU A 392 24.91 -1.78 14.65
CA LEU A 392 23.78 -1.39 13.82
C LEU A 392 22.75 -0.64 14.68
N ILE A 393 22.31 0.52 14.19
CA ILE A 393 21.13 1.19 14.73
C ILE A 393 19.92 0.52 14.09
N LEU A 394 19.27 -0.34 14.85
CA LEU A 394 17.85 -0.66 14.70
C LEU A 394 17.20 -0.40 16.07
N PRO A 395 15.99 0.18 16.10
CA PRO A 395 15.27 0.46 17.34
C PRO A 395 14.97 -0.80 18.15
#